data_AF-A0A2V8SYT0-F1
#
_entry.id   AF-A0A2V8SYT0-F1
#
_cell.length_a   1.000
_cell.length_b   1.000
_cell.length_c   1.000
_cell.angle_alpha   90.00
_cell.angle_beta   90.00
_cell.angle_gamma   90.00
#
_symmetry.space_group_name_H-M   'P 1'
#
loop_
_entity.id
_entity.type
_entity.pdbx_description
1 polymer ?
#
loop_
_entity_poly.entity_id
_entity_poly.type
_entity_poly.pdbx_seq_one_letter_code
_entity_poly.pdbx_strand_id
1 'polypeptide(L)'
;RFHGRSSFIWNGEDKSRGRKVWHNCFERPMKSERHFRASLNYIHHNPVHHGYVRRWQDWPYSSGAEFLHQHGRAQALQFWRDYPVLDYGKDWDIY
;
A
#
# COMPACT_ATOMS: atom_id res chain seq x y z
N ARG A 1 -5.48 13.55 14.70
CA ARG A 1 -4.36 14.47 15.07
C ARG A 1 -3.19 14.44 14.08
N PHE A 2 -2.88 13.30 13.46
CA PHE A 2 -1.75 13.16 12.52
C PHE A 2 -1.85 14.08 11.28
N HIS A 3 -2.94 13.99 10.50
CA HIS A 3 -3.08 14.69 9.21
C HIS A 3 -2.88 16.21 9.28
N GLY A 4 -3.42 16.87 10.31
CA GLY A 4 -3.28 18.33 10.47
C GLY A 4 -1.84 18.76 10.76
N ARG A 5 -1.15 18.01 11.63
CA ARG A 5 0.24 18.29 12.00
C ARG A 5 1.20 18.04 10.83
N SER A 6 1.08 16.90 10.14
CA SER A 6 1.92 16.59 8.98
C SER A 6 1.70 17.55 7.83
N SER A 7 0.44 17.90 7.54
CA SER A 7 0.11 18.93 6.53
C SER A 7 0.74 20.29 6.85
N PHE A 8 0.69 20.73 8.11
CA PHE A 8 1.29 22.01 8.50
C PHE A 8 2.82 22.02 8.31
N ILE A 9 3.49 20.92 8.69
CA ILE A 9 4.95 20.80 8.60
C ILE A 9 5.38 20.75 7.13
N TRP A 10 4.86 19.81 6.33
CA TRP A 10 5.28 19.62 4.94
C TRP A 10 4.96 20.85 4.07
N ASN A 11 3.80 21.47 4.26
CA ASN A 11 3.49 22.71 3.54
C ASN A 11 4.39 23.89 3.97
N GLY A 12 4.92 23.87 5.20
CA GLY A 12 5.90 24.83 5.66
C GLY A 12 7.26 24.65 4.96
N GLU A 13 7.73 23.40 4.89
CA GLU A 13 8.97 23.01 4.21
C GLU A 13 8.92 23.32 2.71
N ASP A 14 7.79 23.01 2.07
CA ASP A 14 7.56 23.24 0.64
C ASP A 14 7.16 24.69 0.29
N LYS A 15 7.11 25.61 1.27
CA LYS A 15 6.59 26.98 1.11
C LYS A 15 5.19 27.06 0.44
N SER A 16 4.33 26.07 0.70
CA SER A 16 3.01 25.89 0.08
C SER A 16 1.86 25.83 1.10
N ARG A 17 1.90 26.69 2.13
CA ARG A 17 0.86 26.76 3.17
C ARG A 17 -0.53 26.95 2.57
N GLY A 18 -1.49 26.17 3.07
CA GLY A 18 -2.88 26.15 2.58
C GLY A 18 -3.16 25.05 1.55
N ARG A 19 -2.14 24.42 0.95
CA ARG A 19 -2.32 23.25 0.09
C ARG A 19 -2.92 22.09 0.88
N LYS A 20 -3.93 21.44 0.29
CA LYS A 20 -4.49 20.20 0.83
C LYS A 20 -3.51 19.06 0.57
N VAL A 21 -3.01 18.45 1.64
CA VAL A 21 -2.08 17.29 1.58
C VAL A 21 -2.84 15.98 1.66
N TRP A 22 -3.84 15.90 2.55
CA TRP A 22 -4.58 14.67 2.81
C TRP A 22 -5.95 14.70 2.12
N HIS A 23 -6.26 13.63 1.40
CA HIS A 23 -7.53 13.44 0.70
C HIS A 23 -8.13 12.11 1.14
N ASN A 24 -9.40 12.11 1.54
CA ASN A 24 -10.24 10.92 1.70
C ASN A 24 -9.54 9.71 2.35
N CYS A 25 -8.91 9.91 3.51
CA CYS A 25 -8.30 8.81 4.27
C CYS A 25 -9.41 7.97 4.92
N PHE A 26 -9.55 6.72 4.48
CA PHE A 26 -10.54 5.79 4.99
C PHE A 26 -9.87 4.68 5.79
N GLU A 27 -10.39 4.42 6.99
CA GLU A 27 -9.98 3.27 7.79
C GLU A 27 -10.90 2.08 7.48
N ARG A 28 -10.31 0.93 7.14
CA ARG A 28 -11.01 -0.33 6.98
C ARG A 28 -10.44 -1.35 7.96
N PRO A 29 -11.18 -1.72 9.02
CA PRO A 29 -10.70 -2.72 9.96
C PRO A 29 -10.56 -4.09 9.26
N MET A 30 -9.51 -4.81 9.63
CA MET A 30 -9.33 -6.19 9.18
C MET A 30 -10.43 -7.07 9.77
N LYS A 31 -11.00 -7.93 8.93
CA LYS A 31 -12.20 -8.73 9.28
C LYS A 31 -11.88 -10.21 9.46
N SER A 32 -10.72 -10.65 8.99
CA SER A 32 -10.23 -12.02 9.08
C SER A 32 -8.77 -12.07 8.65
N GLU A 33 -8.11 -13.18 8.94
CA GLU A 33 -6.75 -13.48 8.47
C GLU A 33 -6.69 -13.46 6.92
N ARG A 34 -7.73 -13.97 6.26
CA ARG A 34 -7.82 -13.94 4.80
C ARG A 34 -7.89 -12.51 4.26
N HIS A 35 -8.68 -11.65 4.89
CA HIS A 35 -8.78 -10.23 4.51
C HIS A 35 -7.43 -9.54 4.70
N PHE A 36 -6.75 -9.79 5.83
CA PHE A 36 -5.42 -9.26 6.11
C PHE A 36 -4.39 -9.67 5.03
N ARG A 37 -4.28 -10.97 4.72
CA ARG A 37 -3.31 -11.48 3.72
C ARG A 37 -3.58 -10.97 2.31
N ALA A 38 -4.85 -10.90 1.89
CA ALA A 38 -5.22 -10.30 0.61
C ALA A 38 -4.86 -8.81 0.57
N SER A 39 -5.04 -8.09 1.68
CA SER A 39 -4.66 -6.67 1.80
C SER A 39 -3.15 -6.47 1.71
N LEU A 40 -2.37 -7.36 2.32
CA LEU A 40 -0.91 -7.33 2.24
C LEU A 40 -0.42 -7.53 0.79
N ASN A 41 -0.98 -8.52 0.10
CA ASN A 41 -0.68 -8.75 -1.32
C ASN A 41 -1.10 -7.55 -2.18
N TYR A 42 -2.26 -6.94 -1.92
CA TYR A 42 -2.70 -5.71 -2.59
C TYR A 42 -1.67 -4.57 -2.39
N ILE A 43 -1.24 -4.31 -1.15
CA ILE A 43 -0.26 -3.26 -0.83
C ILE A 43 1.07 -3.50 -1.56
N HIS A 44 1.58 -4.74 -1.56
CA HIS A 44 2.79 -5.09 -2.29
C HIS A 44 2.61 -5.00 -3.81
N HIS A 45 1.43 -5.32 -4.34
CA HIS A 45 1.15 -5.25 -5.77
C HIS A 45 0.95 -3.81 -6.26
N ASN A 46 0.48 -2.89 -5.41
CA ASN A 46 0.05 -1.56 -5.82
C ASN A 46 1.08 -0.80 -6.67
N PRO A 47 2.39 -0.82 -6.33
CA PRO A 47 3.42 -0.20 -7.15
C PRO A 47 3.58 -0.82 -8.54
N VAL A 48 3.31 -2.12 -8.69
CA VAL A 48 3.29 -2.81 -9.99
C VAL A 48 2.03 -2.44 -10.76
N HIS A 49 0.87 -2.42 -10.09
CA HIS A 49 -0.40 -2.05 -10.69
C HIS A 49 -0.35 -0.65 -11.32
N HIS A 50 0.25 0.33 -10.64
CA HIS A 50 0.44 1.69 -11.16
C HIS A 50 1.69 1.88 -12.03
N GLY A 51 2.44 0.82 -12.31
CA GLY A 51 3.58 0.87 -13.23
C GLY A 51 4.86 1.51 -12.69
N TYR A 52 4.97 1.76 -11.38
CA TYR A 52 6.18 2.32 -10.77
C TYR A 52 7.36 1.34 -10.78
N VAL A 53 7.08 0.04 -10.68
CA VAL A 53 8.08 -1.04 -10.72
C VAL A 53 7.54 -2.26 -11.46
N ARG A 54 8.44 -3.13 -11.94
CA ARG A 54 8.06 -4.37 -12.63
C ARG A 54 7.77 -5.54 -11.69
N ARG A 55 8.32 -5.52 -10.48
CA ARG A 55 8.14 -6.58 -9.46
C ARG A 55 7.83 -5.92 -8.13
N TRP A 56 6.94 -6.53 -7.36
CA TRP A 56 6.43 -5.96 -6.10
C TRP A 56 7.54 -5.74 -5.06
N GLN A 57 8.54 -6.61 -5.02
CA GLN A 57 9.67 -6.50 -4.10
C GLN A 57 10.68 -5.39 -4.49
N ASP A 58 10.58 -4.82 -5.69
CA ASP A 58 11.51 -3.79 -6.16
C ASP A 58 11.10 -2.39 -5.66
N TRP A 59 9.92 -2.24 -5.01
CA TRP A 59 9.46 -0.95 -4.49
C TRP A 59 10.08 -0.64 -3.11
N PRO A 60 10.95 0.38 -3.00
CA PRO A 60 11.74 0.63 -1.78
C PRO A 60 10.90 1.19 -0.62
N TYR A 61 9.71 1.73 -0.91
CA TYR A 61 8.83 2.34 0.08
C TYR A 61 7.72 1.36 0.54
N SER A 62 7.99 0.05 0.48
CA SER A 62 7.13 -0.98 1.06
C SER A 62 7.94 -2.04 1.78
N SER A 63 7.27 -2.86 2.58
CA SER A 63 7.86 -4.04 3.22
C SER A 63 7.99 -5.26 2.29
N GLY A 64 7.79 -5.12 0.97
CA GLY A 64 7.82 -6.25 0.03
C GLY A 64 9.15 -7.01 0.01
N ALA A 65 10.28 -6.30 -0.04
CA ALA A 65 11.60 -6.93 0.00
C ALA A 65 11.83 -7.70 1.30
N GLU A 66 11.45 -7.12 2.43
CA GLU A 66 11.56 -7.77 3.75
C GLU A 66 10.65 -9.00 3.85
N PHE A 67 9.40 -8.89 3.38
CA PHE A 67 8.45 -10.01 3.34
C PHE A 67 9.03 -11.22 2.57
N LEU A 68 9.63 -10.97 1.41
CA LEU A 68 10.28 -12.00 0.60
C LEU A 68 11.49 -12.62 1.33
N HIS A 69 12.27 -11.80 2.02
CA HIS A 69 13.43 -12.26 2.80
C HIS A 69 13.01 -13.15 3.98
N GLN A 70 11.98 -12.75 4.73
CA GLN A 70 11.51 -13.47 5.92
C GLN A 70 10.87 -14.83 5.62
N HIS A 71 10.07 -14.91 4.55
CA HIS A 71 9.29 -16.12 4.23
C HIS A 71 9.99 -17.01 3.19
N GLY A 72 10.96 -16.45 2.46
CA GLY A 72 11.56 -17.10 1.30
C GLY A 72 10.60 -17.17 0.11
N ARG A 73 11.17 -17.41 -1.08
CA ARG A 73 10.44 -17.35 -2.34
C ARG A 73 9.26 -18.33 -2.42
N ALA A 74 9.45 -19.58 -1.99
CA ALA A 74 8.44 -20.62 -2.12
C ALA A 74 7.18 -20.28 -1.30
N GLN A 75 7.37 -19.88 -0.04
CA GLN A 75 6.26 -19.53 0.84
C GLN A 75 5.60 -18.22 0.40
N ALA A 76 6.39 -17.19 0.02
CA ALA A 76 5.85 -15.95 -0.54
C ALA A 76 4.95 -16.21 -1.76
N LEU A 77 5.39 -17.05 -2.71
CA LEU A 77 4.58 -17.43 -3.86
C LEU A 77 3.32 -18.22 -3.47
N GLN A 78 3.38 -19.05 -2.43
CA GLN A 78 2.20 -19.72 -1.90
C GLN A 78 1.18 -18.71 -1.34
N PHE A 79 1.63 -17.71 -0.58
CA PHE A 79 0.75 -16.62 -0.13
C PHE A 79 0.08 -15.87 -1.29
N TRP A 80 0.83 -15.59 -2.37
CA TRP A 80 0.25 -14.97 -3.57
C TRP A 80 -0.82 -15.82 -4.24
N ARG A 81 -0.67 -17.15 -4.21
CA ARG A 81 -1.65 -18.10 -4.79
C ARG A 81 -2.89 -18.25 -3.90
N ASP A 82 -2.70 -18.33 -2.59
CA ASP A 82 -3.79 -18.56 -1.63
C ASP A 82 -4.63 -17.31 -1.36
N TYR A 83 -4.03 -16.13 -1.54
CA TYR A 83 -4.66 -14.82 -1.27
C TYR A 83 -4.53 -13.88 -2.48
N PRO A 84 -5.11 -14.24 -3.65
CA PRO A 84 -5.02 -13.42 -4.84
C PRO A 84 -5.72 -12.07 -4.63
N VAL A 85 -5.19 -11.03 -5.27
CA VAL A 85 -5.73 -9.66 -5.18
C VAL A 85 -7.12 -9.57 -5.82
N LEU A 86 -7.39 -10.27 -6.93
CA LEU A 86 -8.69 -10.25 -7.62
C LEU A 86 -9.17 -8.80 -7.89
N ASP A 87 -10.40 -8.47 -7.53
CA ASP A 87 -10.99 -7.14 -7.65
C ASP A 87 -10.70 -6.23 -6.43
N TYR A 88 -9.74 -6.57 -5.58
CA TYR A 88 -9.42 -5.75 -4.41
C TYR A 88 -8.91 -4.38 -4.86
N GLY A 89 -9.58 -3.32 -4.43
CA GLY A 89 -9.25 -1.95 -4.81
C GLY A 89 -9.77 -1.55 -6.20
N LYS A 90 -10.51 -2.45 -6.86
CA LYS A 90 -11.21 -2.11 -8.11
C LYS A 90 -12.13 -0.92 -7.85
N ASP A 91 -12.09 0.01 -8.78
CA ASP A 91 -12.83 1.28 -8.77
C ASP A 91 -12.35 2.34 -7.77
N TRP A 92 -11.26 2.10 -7.01
CA TRP A 92 -10.77 3.10 -6.04
C TRP A 92 -10.01 4.26 -6.70
N ASP A 93 -9.46 4.02 -7.90
CA ASP A 93 -8.69 5.01 -8.67
C ASP A 93 -9.54 5.70 -9.75
N ILE A 94 -10.86 5.46 -9.79
CA ILE A 94 -11.76 6.11 -10.73
C ILE A 94 -12.15 7.47 -10.14
N TYR A 95 -11.67 8.54 -10.78
CA TYR A 95 -11.97 9.94 -10.44
C TYR A 95 -12.80 10.61 -11.54
#